data_AF-A0A9C9DEB5-F1
#
_entry.id   AF-A0A9C9DEB5-F1
#
_cell.length_a   1.000
_cell.length_b   1.000
_cell.length_c   1.000
_cell.angle_alpha   90.00
_cell.angle_beta   90.00
_cell.angle_gamma   90.00
#
_symmetry.space_group_name_H-M   'P 1'
#
loop_
_entity.id
_entity.type
_entity.pdbx_description
1 polymer ?
#
loop_
_entity_poly.entity_id
_entity_poly.type
_entity_poly.pdbx_seq_one_letter_code
_entity_poly.pdbx_strand_id
1 'polypeptide(L)'
;YVTFIFRLSGDPDRTLERWARMKRAASETIIRHGGTISHQHGIGTDHALYLGAEKGRLGITLLRDVMRSCDPDGILNPGKLLPTDGTLASPVVG
;
A
#
# COMPACT_ATOMS: atom_id res chain seq x y z
N TYR A 1 3.86 -15.32 3.90
CA TYR A 1 3.39 -14.82 5.21
C TYR A 1 4.57 -14.27 5.98
N VAL A 2 4.38 -13.18 6.72
CA VAL A 2 5.40 -12.55 7.57
C VAL A 2 4.80 -12.33 8.97
N THR A 3 5.54 -12.73 10.00
CA THR A 3 5.16 -12.51 11.40
C THR A 3 6.12 -11.51 12.02
N PHE A 4 5.59 -10.46 12.66
CA PHE A 4 6.39 -9.45 13.35
C PHE A 4 6.29 -9.67 14.85
N ILE A 5 7.44 -9.82 15.52
CA ILE A 5 7.53 -9.90 16.97
C ILE A 5 8.59 -8.88 17.39
N PHE A 6 8.20 -7.93 18.23
CA PHE A 6 9.09 -6.84 18.66
C PHE A 6 8.69 -6.34 20.05
N ARG A 7 9.64 -5.71 20.75
CA ARG A 7 9.40 -5.15 22.07
C ARG A 7 8.58 -3.87 21.97
N LEU A 8 7.48 -3.79 22.71
CA LEU A 8 6.71 -2.55 22.88
C LEU A 8 7.57 -1.49 23.62
N SER A 9 7.32 -0.21 23.35
CA SER A 9 7.80 0.85 24.25
C SER A 9 6.76 1.12 25.34
N GLY A 10 7.16 1.86 26.38
CA GLY A 10 6.21 2.45 27.33
C GLY A 10 5.42 3.63 26.75
N ASP A 11 5.63 3.94 25.48
CA ASP A 11 4.99 5.02 24.71
C ASP A 11 4.31 4.40 23.46
N PRO A 12 3.01 4.61 23.24
CA PRO A 12 2.27 4.11 22.09
C PRO A 12 2.80 4.63 20.75
N ASP A 13 3.19 5.90 20.64
CA ASP A 13 3.60 6.49 19.36
C ASP A 13 4.92 5.88 18.92
N ARG A 14 5.87 5.75 19.84
CA ARG A 14 7.12 5.03 19.59
C ARG A 14 6.92 3.54 19.28
N THR A 15 5.85 2.92 19.80
CA THR A 15 5.50 1.54 19.44
C THR A 15 5.01 1.47 17.99
N LEU A 16 4.16 2.41 17.59
CA LEU A 16 3.65 2.53 16.24
C LEU A 16 4.77 2.81 15.23
N GLU A 17 5.73 3.69 15.56
CA GLU A 17 6.90 3.94 14.71
C GLU A 17 7.74 2.68 14.47
N ARG A 18 7.97 1.88 15.52
CA ARG A 18 8.70 0.60 15.39
C ARG A 18 7.97 -0.35 14.44
N TRP A 19 6.66 -0.50 14.63
CA TRP A 19 5.80 -1.28 13.76
C TRP A 19 5.91 -0.80 12.30
N ALA A 20 5.68 0.50 12.07
CA ALA A 20 5.68 1.10 10.75
C ALA A 20 7.00 0.89 10.02
N ARG A 21 8.13 1.04 10.72
CA ARG A 21 9.46 0.79 10.15
C ARG A 21 9.64 -0.65 9.69
N MET A 22 9.27 -1.64 10.51
CA MET A 22 9.40 -3.05 10.13
C MET A 22 8.44 -3.41 8.99
N LYS A 23 7.18 -2.96 9.08
CA LYS A 23 6.17 -3.22 8.06
C LYS A 23 6.58 -2.62 6.71
N ARG A 24 7.09 -1.39 6.70
CA ARG A 24 7.63 -0.74 5.50
C ARG A 24 8.78 -1.53 4.89
N ALA A 25 9.79 -1.89 5.69
CA ALA A 25 10.94 -2.64 5.21
C ALA A 25 10.54 -3.99 4.58
N ALA A 26 9.60 -4.70 5.19
CA ALA A 26 9.06 -5.95 4.63
C ALA A 26 8.33 -5.72 3.30
N SER A 27 7.41 -4.73 3.25
CA SER A 27 6.66 -4.38 2.04
C SER A 27 7.56 -3.97 0.88
N GLU A 28 8.54 -3.10 1.13
CA GLU A 28 9.51 -2.66 0.11
C GLU A 28 10.35 -3.84 -0.41
N THR A 29 10.72 -4.78 0.46
CA THR A 29 11.45 -5.99 0.06
C THR A 29 10.61 -6.88 -0.84
N ILE A 30 9.34 -7.13 -0.49
CA ILE A 30 8.42 -7.95 -1.30
C ILE A 30 8.32 -7.40 -2.72
N ILE A 31 8.03 -6.10 -2.86
CA ILE A 31 7.88 -5.45 -4.16
C ILE A 31 9.19 -5.47 -4.96
N ARG A 32 10.34 -5.19 -4.31
CA ARG A 32 11.66 -5.20 -4.96
C ARG A 32 11.98 -6.56 -5.59
N HIS A 33 11.51 -7.64 -5.00
CA HIS A 33 11.72 -9.00 -5.51
C HIS A 33 10.56 -9.49 -6.40
N GLY A 34 9.71 -8.59 -6.89
CA GLY A 34 8.61 -8.92 -7.81
C GLY A 34 7.44 -9.65 -7.16
N GLY A 35 7.36 -9.66 -5.84
CA GLY A 35 6.21 -10.22 -5.11
C GLY A 35 4.99 -9.30 -5.17
N THR A 36 3.80 -9.87 -4.95
CA THR A 36 2.57 -9.09 -4.78
C THR A 36 2.48 -8.54 -3.36
N ILE A 37 2.00 -7.31 -3.18
CA ILE A 37 1.94 -6.66 -1.85
C ILE A 37 0.95 -7.33 -0.90
N SER A 38 -0.08 -7.98 -1.47
CA SER A 38 -1.05 -8.78 -0.74
C SER A 38 -1.41 -10.02 -1.56
N HIS A 39 -1.67 -11.12 -0.86
CA HIS A 39 -2.26 -12.32 -1.45
C HIS A 39 -3.79 -12.34 -1.25
N GLN A 40 -4.28 -12.16 -0.02
CA GLN A 40 -5.73 -12.19 0.30
C GLN A 40 -6.22 -11.12 1.28
N HIS A 41 -5.33 -10.36 1.92
CA HIS A 41 -5.71 -9.38 2.95
C HIS A 41 -6.17 -8.03 2.38
N GLY A 42 -6.00 -7.84 1.07
CA GLY A 42 -6.40 -6.64 0.35
C GLY A 42 -5.36 -5.51 0.44
N ILE A 43 -5.74 -4.36 -0.11
CA ILE A 43 -4.86 -3.19 -0.22
C ILE A 43 -5.02 -2.30 1.02
N GLY A 44 -6.15 -1.60 1.15
CA GLY A 44 -6.35 -0.65 2.24
C GLY A 44 -5.28 0.46 2.28
N THR A 45 -5.29 1.27 3.33
CA THR A 45 -4.29 2.34 3.50
C THR A 45 -2.87 1.79 3.67
N ASP A 46 -2.74 0.61 4.28
CA ASP A 46 -1.45 0.01 4.63
C ASP A 46 -0.65 -0.44 3.41
N HIS A 47 -1.33 -0.85 2.33
CA HIS A 47 -0.67 -1.34 1.12
C HIS A 47 -0.86 -0.44 -0.12
N ALA A 48 -1.75 0.56 -0.08
CA ALA A 48 -2.07 1.42 -1.22
C ALA A 48 -0.84 2.06 -1.87
N LEU A 49 0.12 2.51 -1.05
CA LEU A 49 1.36 3.12 -1.53
C LEU A 49 2.16 2.19 -2.46
N TYR A 50 2.11 0.88 -2.26
CA TYR A 50 2.92 -0.08 -3.01
C TYR A 50 2.21 -0.63 -4.26
N LEU A 51 0.89 -0.41 -4.39
CA LEU A 51 0.10 -0.94 -5.49
C LEU A 51 0.61 -0.46 -6.87
N GLY A 52 1.14 0.77 -6.93
CA GLY A 52 1.70 1.33 -8.15
C GLY A 52 2.91 0.56 -8.69
N ALA A 53 3.76 0.07 -7.79
CA ALA A 53 4.91 -0.73 -8.19
C ALA A 53 4.50 -2.14 -8.66
N GLU A 54 3.44 -2.72 -8.10
CA GLU A 54 2.91 -4.03 -8.53
C GLU A 54 2.15 -3.95 -9.87
N LYS A 55 1.25 -2.96 -10.04
CA LYS A 55 0.37 -2.88 -11.21
C LYS A 55 0.95 -2.07 -12.37
N GLY A 56 1.99 -1.29 -12.10
CA GLY A 56 2.57 -0.36 -13.07
C GLY A 56 1.61 0.77 -13.47
N ARG A 57 2.11 1.66 -14.32
CA ARG A 57 1.38 2.87 -14.73
C ARG A 57 0.04 2.56 -15.40
N LEU A 58 0.02 1.62 -16.36
CA LEU A 58 -1.19 1.28 -17.10
C LEU A 58 -2.27 0.68 -16.19
N GLY A 59 -1.89 -0.25 -15.30
CA GLY A 59 -2.83 -0.87 -14.38
C GLY A 59 -3.45 0.15 -13.42
N ILE A 60 -2.64 1.08 -12.89
CA ILE A 60 -3.15 2.17 -12.05
C ILE A 60 -4.09 3.10 -12.83
N THR A 61 -3.77 3.44 -14.07
CA THR A 61 -4.67 4.27 -14.92
C THR A 61 -6.01 3.58 -15.12
N LEU A 62 -6.01 2.30 -15.49
CA LEU A 62 -7.24 1.53 -15.68
C LEU A 62 -8.09 1.47 -14.40
N LEU A 63 -7.46 1.25 -13.24
CA LEU A 63 -8.17 1.27 -11.95
C LEU A 63 -8.81 2.63 -11.67
N ARG A 64 -8.09 3.74 -11.92
CA ARG A 64 -8.65 5.09 -11.74
C ARG A 64 -9.85 5.33 -12.65
N ASP A 65 -9.76 4.92 -13.91
CA ASP A 65 -10.82 5.16 -14.89
C ASP A 65 -12.08 4.35 -14.56
N VAL A 66 -11.93 3.08 -14.17
CA VAL A 66 -13.05 2.26 -13.68
C VAL A 66 -13.68 2.88 -12.43
N MET A 67 -12.87 3.28 -11.44
CA MET A 67 -13.39 3.90 -10.22
C MET A 67 -14.16 5.19 -10.52
N ARG A 68 -13.63 6.07 -11.37
CA ARG A 68 -14.31 7.31 -11.77
C ARG A 68 -15.60 7.07 -12.53
N SER A 69 -15.65 6.01 -13.35
CA SER A 69 -16.86 5.66 -14.09
C SER A 69 -17.95 5.07 -13.20
N CYS A 70 -17.58 4.33 -12.16
CA CYS A 70 -18.52 3.66 -11.26
C CYS A 70 -18.92 4.50 -10.04
N ASP A 71 -18.04 5.39 -9.58
CA ASP A 71 -18.20 6.24 -8.40
C ASP A 71 -17.74 7.68 -8.70
N PRO A 72 -18.46 8.42 -9.56
CA PRO A 72 -18.07 9.76 -9.99
C PRO A 72 -18.03 10.77 -8.84
N ASP A 73 -18.84 10.55 -7.81
CA ASP A 73 -18.92 11.40 -6.62
C ASP A 73 -17.93 10.98 -5.52
N GLY A 74 -17.22 9.86 -5.69
CA GLY A 74 -16.18 9.39 -4.78
C GLY A 74 -16.68 8.97 -3.40
N ILE A 75 -17.90 8.44 -3.29
CA ILE A 75 -18.54 8.08 -2.02
C ILE A 75 -18.15 6.68 -1.51
N LEU A 76 -17.64 5.81 -2.39
CA LEU A 76 -17.33 4.42 -2.08
C LEU A 76 -15.94 4.25 -1.46
N ASN A 77 -15.78 4.82 -0.25
CA ASN A 77 -14.61 4.65 0.62
C ASN A 77 -13.29 5.14 -0.04
N PRO A 78 -13.18 6.45 -0.34
CA PRO A 78 -12.03 7.01 -1.04
C PRO A 78 -10.72 6.81 -0.26
N GLY A 79 -9.61 6.66 -0.98
CA GLY A 79 -8.28 6.53 -0.38
C GLY A 79 -7.87 5.12 0.03
N LYS A 80 -8.76 4.12 -0.03
CA LYS A 80 -8.43 2.74 0.42
C LYS A 80 -7.77 1.86 -0.63
N LEU A 81 -8.09 2.05 -1.91
CA LEU A 81 -7.41 1.34 -3.00
C LEU A 81 -6.34 2.23 -3.65
N LEU A 82 -6.71 3.47 -3.94
CA LEU A 82 -5.85 4.48 -4.53
C LEU A 82 -5.79 5.71 -3.60
N PRO A 83 -4.59 6.25 -3.32
CA PRO A 83 -4.42 7.45 -2.52
C PRO A 83 -5.12 8.66 -3.15
N THR A 84 -5.80 9.46 -2.34
CA THR A 84 -6.57 10.64 -2.78
C THR A 84 -5.66 11.79 -3.26
N ASP A 85 -4.46 11.86 -2.72
CA ASP A 85 -3.40 12.81 -3.12
C ASP A 85 -2.58 12.33 -4.34
N GLY A 86 -2.87 11.13 -4.84
CA GLY A 86 -2.16 10.52 -5.97
C GLY A 86 -0.77 9.98 -5.62
N THR A 87 -0.36 10.00 -4.35
CA THR A 87 0.97 9.56 -3.90
C THR A 87 1.10 8.05 -4.04
N LEU A 88 1.83 7.56 -5.05
CA LEU A 88 2.16 6.14 -5.20
C LEU A 88 3.68 5.96 -5.15
N ALA A 89 4.14 4.83 -4.60
CA ALA A 89 5.55 4.47 -4.70
C ALA A 89 5.93 4.33 -6.18
N SER A 90 7.06 4.93 -6.55
CA SER A 90 7.60 4.78 -7.90
C SER A 90 7.94 3.31 -8.14
N PRO A 91 7.78 2.80 -9.38
CA PRO A 91 8.26 1.48 -9.71
C PRO A 91 9.76 1.41 -9.40
N VAL A 92 10.18 0.36 -8.71
CA VAL A 92 11.61 0.07 -8.57
C VAL A 92 12.09 -0.32 -9.96
N VAL A 93 12.76 0.60 -10.65
CA VAL A 93 13.46 0.29 -11.89
C VAL A 93 14.63 -0.61 -11.50
N GLY A 94 14.55 -1.89 -11.89
CA GLY A 94 15.68 -2.81 -11.89
C GLY A 94 16.51 -2.63 -13.14
#